data_AF-A0A182Y8A8-F1
#
_entry.id   AF-A0A182Y8A8-F1
#
_cell.length_a   1.000
_cell.length_b   1.000
_cell.length_c   1.000
_cell.angle_alpha   90.00
_cell.angle_beta   90.00
_cell.angle_gamma   90.00
#
_symmetry.space_group_name_H-M   'P 1'
#
loop_
_entity.id
_entity.type
_entity.pdbx_description
1 polymer ?
#
loop_
_entity_poly.entity_id
_entity_poly.type
_entity_poly.pdbx_seq_one_letter_code
_entity_poly.pdbx_strand_id
1 'polypeptide(L)'
;LHTVERTVGWTIGMDCFRKEEQQTDQEVKMKDEECRLCLAALDPDDCGYSIAKNARFRKALEQVFTFKISFEAADLPEYTCKQCSWNVLDFQSFSELVKANQEKLQERSQRVDGHGKGI
;
A
#
# COMPACT_ATOMS: atom_id res chain seq x y z
N LEU A 1 34.65 -21.68 18.15
CA LEU A 1 34.91 -20.88 16.93
C LEU A 1 33.58 -20.65 16.23
N HIS A 2 33.33 -19.40 15.84
CA HIS A 2 32.21 -18.93 15.02
C HIS A 2 32.05 -19.75 13.72
N THR A 3 30.83 -19.90 13.21
CA THR A 3 30.35 -19.15 12.03
C THR A 3 28.83 -19.15 12.00
N VAL A 4 28.27 -17.96 11.83
CA VAL A 4 26.85 -17.63 11.68
C VAL A 4 26.55 -17.57 10.20
N GLU A 5 25.48 -18.21 9.73
CA GLU A 5 24.82 -17.75 8.50
C GLU A 5 23.31 -17.68 8.72
N ARG A 6 22.84 -16.43 8.71
CA ARG A 6 21.45 -16.00 8.73
C ARG A 6 20.86 -16.23 7.33
N THR A 7 19.71 -16.87 7.25
CA THR A 7 18.78 -16.65 6.15
C THR A 7 17.40 -16.36 6.75
N VAL A 8 17.06 -15.08 6.84
CA VAL A 8 15.71 -14.61 7.15
C VAL A 8 14.92 -14.53 5.85
N GLY A 9 14.33 -15.65 5.44
CA GLY A 9 13.30 -15.66 4.41
C GLY A 9 11.97 -15.26 5.03
N TRP A 10 11.51 -14.03 4.80
CA TRP A 10 10.17 -13.60 5.20
C TRP A 10 9.19 -13.99 4.11
N THR A 11 8.65 -15.20 4.18
CA THR A 11 7.39 -15.52 3.50
C THR A 11 6.26 -14.97 4.37
N ILE A 12 5.78 -13.78 4.05
CA ILE A 12 4.50 -13.31 4.59
C ILE A 12 3.44 -14.16 3.89
N GLY A 13 2.85 -15.09 4.66
CA GLY A 13 1.78 -15.97 4.21
C GLY A 13 0.62 -15.17 3.62
N MET A 14 0.25 -15.51 2.39
CA MET A 14 -0.99 -15.10 1.75
C MET A 14 -2.07 -16.09 2.18
N ASP A 15 -2.65 -15.89 3.36
CA ASP A 15 -3.83 -16.64 3.76
C ASP A 15 -5.07 -15.78 3.53
N CYS A 16 -5.65 -15.91 2.33
CA CYS A 16 -7.05 -15.55 2.12
C CYS A 16 -7.88 -16.51 2.97
N PHE A 17 -8.47 -15.97 4.03
CA PHE A 17 -9.25 -16.73 4.99
C PHE A 17 -10.53 -17.27 4.32
N ARG A 18 -10.50 -18.55 3.90
CA ARG A 18 -11.68 -19.29 3.44
C ARG A 18 -12.60 -19.54 4.64
N LYS A 19 -13.65 -18.74 4.79
CA LYS A 19 -14.80 -19.12 5.63
C LYS A 19 -15.71 -20.06 4.84
N GLU A 20 -15.64 -21.34 5.15
CA GLU A 20 -16.80 -22.22 4.99
C GLU A 20 -17.76 -21.92 6.15
N GLU A 21 -18.94 -21.35 5.88
CA GLU A 21 -20.11 -21.63 6.71
C GLU A 21 -21.43 -21.22 6.05
N GLN A 22 -22.47 -21.94 6.48
CA GLN A 22 -23.76 -22.18 5.86
C GLN A 22 -24.72 -20.97 5.95
N GLN A 23 -25.71 -20.98 5.06
CA GLN A 23 -26.74 -19.96 4.80
C GLN A 23 -27.48 -19.45 6.05
N THR A 24 -27.62 -18.11 6.15
CA THR A 24 -28.87 -17.37 6.42
C THR A 24 -28.67 -15.88 6.07
N ASP A 25 -29.70 -15.24 5.52
CA ASP A 25 -29.88 -13.80 5.26
C ASP A 25 -29.18 -13.15 4.05
N GLN A 26 -29.99 -13.08 3.00
CA GLN A 26 -29.74 -12.65 1.65
C GLN A 26 -29.82 -11.12 1.53
N GLU A 27 -28.82 -10.38 2.03
CA GLU A 27 -28.61 -8.96 1.64
C GLU A 27 -27.20 -8.38 1.91
N VAL A 28 -26.26 -9.13 2.51
CA VAL A 28 -24.92 -8.60 2.91
C VAL A 28 -23.77 -9.04 1.99
N LYS A 29 -24.02 -9.91 0.99
CA LYS A 29 -22.96 -10.61 0.24
C LYS A 29 -22.73 -10.12 -1.20
N MET A 30 -22.85 -8.82 -1.48
CA MET A 30 -22.71 -8.25 -2.85
C MET A 30 -21.83 -7.00 -2.94
N LYS A 31 -21.00 -6.69 -1.94
CA LYS A 31 -20.18 -5.45 -1.96
C LYS A 31 -18.70 -5.67 -2.25
N ASP A 32 -18.22 -6.91 -2.12
CA ASP A 32 -16.80 -7.24 -2.29
C ASP A 32 -16.55 -8.03 -3.58
N GLU A 33 -17.39 -7.83 -4.60
CA GLU A 33 -17.21 -8.41 -5.93
C GLU A 33 -16.46 -7.46 -6.87
N GLU A 34 -16.21 -6.21 -6.47
CA GLU A 34 -15.53 -5.20 -7.28
C GLU A 34 -14.35 -4.57 -6.53
N CYS A 35 -13.28 -4.28 -7.27
CA CYS A 35 -12.10 -3.63 -6.73
C CYS A 35 -12.43 -2.18 -6.40
N ARG A 36 -12.18 -1.79 -5.15
CA ARG A 36 -12.43 -0.44 -4.66
C ARG A 36 -11.72 0.68 -5.42
N LEU A 37 -10.61 0.41 -6.13
CA LEU A 37 -9.84 1.43 -6.84
C LEU A 37 -10.10 1.45 -8.35
N CYS A 38 -10.13 0.29 -9.01
CA CYS A 38 -10.31 0.21 -10.46
C CYS A 38 -11.71 -0.24 -10.90
N LEU A 39 -12.59 -0.59 -9.95
CA LEU A 39 -13.97 -1.07 -10.17
C LEU A 39 -14.07 -2.34 -11.03
N ALA A 40 -12.95 -3.02 -11.30
CA ALA A 40 -12.96 -4.31 -11.97
C ALA A 40 -13.45 -5.41 -11.01
N ALA A 41 -14.08 -6.45 -11.55
CA ALA A 41 -14.49 -7.59 -10.75
C ALA A 41 -13.30 -8.21 -9.99
N LEU A 42 -13.49 -8.53 -8.72
CA LEU A 42 -12.52 -9.24 -7.90
C LEU A 42 -12.64 -10.74 -8.18
N ASP A 43 -11.50 -11.36 -8.45
CA ASP A 43 -11.40 -12.80 -8.40
C ASP A 43 -11.30 -13.23 -6.93
N PRO A 44 -12.13 -14.17 -6.45
CA PRO A 44 -12.03 -14.69 -5.09
C PRO A 44 -10.64 -15.24 -4.73
N ASP A 45 -9.85 -15.65 -5.72
CA ASP A 45 -8.48 -16.12 -5.54
C ASP A 45 -7.41 -15.00 -5.71
N ASP A 46 -7.78 -13.80 -6.18
CA ASP A 46 -6.89 -12.65 -6.40
C ASP A 46 -7.27 -11.42 -5.53
N CYS A 47 -7.44 -11.67 -4.24
CA CYS A 47 -7.74 -10.61 -3.28
C CYS A 47 -6.47 -9.84 -2.90
N GLY A 48 -6.50 -8.51 -3.10
CA GLY A 48 -5.50 -7.58 -2.58
C GLY A 48 -5.76 -7.23 -1.11
N TYR A 49 -5.55 -5.96 -0.75
CA TYR A 49 -5.74 -5.51 0.63
C TYR A 49 -7.15 -4.96 0.90
N SER A 50 -7.66 -5.23 2.11
CA SER A 50 -8.78 -4.49 2.71
C SER A 50 -8.32 -3.08 3.06
N ILE A 51 -9.08 -2.09 2.58
CA ILE A 51 -8.81 -0.68 2.81
C ILE A 51 -9.08 -0.27 4.26
N ALA A 52 -10.06 -0.90 4.92
CA ALA A 52 -10.41 -0.60 6.31
C ALA A 52 -9.43 -1.24 7.30
N LYS A 53 -9.01 -2.49 7.05
CA LYS A 53 -8.24 -3.29 8.02
C LYS A 53 -6.72 -3.15 7.86
N ASN A 54 -6.22 -2.82 6.66
CA ASN A 54 -4.78 -2.73 6.42
C ASN A 54 -4.27 -1.29 6.60
N ALA A 55 -3.74 -0.98 7.79
CA ALA A 55 -3.23 0.34 8.12
C ALA A 55 -2.06 0.81 7.23
N ARG A 56 -1.16 -0.11 6.82
CA ARG A 56 -0.04 0.23 5.92
C ARG A 56 -0.56 0.67 4.55
N PHE A 57 -1.52 -0.09 4.01
CA PHE A 57 -2.13 0.21 2.73
C PHE A 57 -2.93 1.52 2.77
N ARG A 58 -3.71 1.74 3.83
CA ARG A 58 -4.44 3.00 4.06
C ARG A 58 -3.49 4.21 4.09
N LYS A 59 -2.39 4.12 4.83
CA LYS A 59 -1.38 5.19 4.87
C LYS A 59 -0.79 5.45 3.49
N ALA A 60 -0.51 4.40 2.71
CA ALA A 60 -0.03 4.57 1.35
C ALA A 60 -1.06 5.28 0.45
N LEU A 61 -2.34 4.92 0.54
CA LEU A 61 -3.41 5.59 -0.20
C LEU A 61 -3.48 7.09 0.12
N GLU A 62 -3.38 7.46 1.39
CA GLU A 62 -3.38 8.87 1.84
C GLU A 62 -2.15 9.66 1.34
N GLN A 63 -1.03 9.00 1.06
CA GLN A 63 0.18 9.64 0.55
C GLN A 63 0.21 9.75 -0.97
N VAL A 64 -0.31 8.72 -1.67
CA VAL A 64 -0.23 8.60 -3.13
C VAL A 64 -1.29 9.43 -3.83
N PHE A 65 -2.50 9.51 -3.28
CA PHE A 65 -3.61 10.24 -3.88
C PHE A 65 -3.82 11.59 -3.19
N THR A 66 -3.97 12.65 -3.99
CA THR A 66 -4.25 14.00 -3.48
C THR A 66 -5.73 14.23 -3.15
N PHE A 67 -6.61 13.34 -3.61
CA PHE A 67 -8.04 13.34 -3.29
C PHE A 67 -8.34 12.38 -2.13
N LYS A 68 -9.43 12.66 -1.40
CA LYS A 68 -9.83 11.85 -0.26
C LYS A 68 -10.45 10.53 -0.71
N ILE A 69 -9.91 9.41 -0.21
CA ILE A 69 -10.54 8.09 -0.32
C ILE A 69 -11.31 7.81 0.96
N SER A 70 -12.60 7.52 0.85
CA SER A 70 -13.45 7.19 1.99
C SER A 70 -13.23 5.74 2.45
N PHE A 71 -12.78 5.59 3.70
CA PHE A 71 -12.44 4.31 4.32
C PHE A 71 -13.56 3.70 5.17
N GLU A 72 -14.58 4.49 5.51
CA GLU A 72 -15.66 4.13 6.46
C GLU A 72 -17.03 4.06 5.79
N ALA A 73 -17.08 4.18 4.46
CA ALA A 73 -18.30 4.20 3.70
C ALA A 73 -18.87 2.78 3.56
N ALA A 74 -19.94 2.49 4.30
CA ALA A 74 -20.57 1.17 4.36
C ALA A 74 -21.23 0.72 3.04
N ASP A 75 -21.40 1.63 2.09
CA ASP A 75 -21.97 1.41 0.76
C ASP A 75 -20.92 1.10 -0.32
N LEU A 76 -19.64 1.04 0.04
CA LEU A 76 -18.55 0.91 -0.91
C LEU A 76 -17.71 -0.36 -0.70
N PRO A 77 -17.08 -0.92 -1.76
CA PRO A 77 -16.28 -2.13 -1.65
C PRO A 77 -15.14 -2.01 -0.62
N GLU A 78 -14.91 -3.06 0.18
CA GLU A 78 -13.87 -3.05 1.21
C GLU A 78 -12.49 -3.39 0.64
N TYR A 79 -12.45 -4.21 -0.42
CA TYR A 79 -11.22 -4.83 -0.93
C TYR A 79 -10.74 -4.21 -2.24
N THR A 80 -9.44 -4.33 -2.47
CA THR A 80 -8.79 -4.00 -3.74
C THR A 80 -8.31 -5.26 -4.43
N CYS A 81 -8.15 -5.21 -5.75
CA CYS A 81 -7.43 -6.26 -6.46
C CYS A 81 -5.92 -6.16 -6.16
N LYS A 82 -5.20 -7.26 -6.36
CA LYS A 82 -3.76 -7.34 -6.12
C LYS A 82 -2.96 -6.33 -6.94
N GLN A 83 -3.32 -6.12 -8.20
CA GLN A 83 -2.63 -5.14 -9.06
C GLN A 83 -2.72 -3.72 -8.50
N CYS A 84 -3.91 -3.30 -8.08
CA CYS A 84 -4.12 -1.99 -7.47
C CYS A 84 -3.36 -1.85 -6.15
N SER A 85 -3.36 -2.91 -5.34
CA SER A 85 -2.59 -2.97 -4.10
C SER A 85 -1.09 -2.74 -4.33
N TRP A 86 -0.51 -3.46 -5.29
CA TRP A 86 0.91 -3.35 -5.62
C TRP A 86 1.26 -1.99 -6.21
N ASN A 87 0.49 -1.49 -7.17
CA ASN A 87 0.76 -0.19 -7.79
C ASN A 87 0.84 0.94 -6.76
N VAL A 88 -0.08 0.97 -5.78
CA VAL A 88 -0.08 1.99 -4.73
C VAL A 88 1.15 1.86 -3.84
N LEU A 89 1.50 0.64 -3.40
CA LEU A 89 2.65 0.43 -2.51
C LEU A 89 3.98 0.71 -3.21
N ASP A 90 4.11 0.31 -4.48
CA ASP A 90 5.29 0.54 -5.30
C ASP A 90 5.47 2.03 -5.57
N PHE A 91 4.39 2.72 -5.93
CA PHE A 91 4.44 4.17 -6.15
C PHE A 91 4.76 4.92 -4.86
N GLN A 92 4.18 4.53 -3.73
CA GLN A 92 4.50 5.10 -2.42
C GLN A 92 6.01 4.95 -2.11
N SER A 93 6.55 3.74 -2.27
CA SER A 93 7.98 3.47 -2.04
C SER A 93 8.88 4.28 -2.96
N PHE A 94 8.52 4.38 -4.25
CA PHE A 94 9.21 5.20 -5.22
C PHE A 94 9.16 6.70 -4.86
N SER A 95 8.00 7.20 -4.44
CA SER A 95 7.82 8.61 -4.06
C SER A 95 8.67 8.99 -2.85
N GLU A 96 8.79 8.12 -1.84
CA GLU A 96 9.64 8.34 -0.67
C GLU A 96 11.13 8.36 -1.04
N LEU A 97 11.54 7.45 -1.93
CA LEU A 97 12.91 7.42 -2.46
C LEU A 97 13.25 8.72 -3.21
N VAL A 98 12.37 9.16 -4.10
CA VAL A 98 12.55 10.41 -4.85
C VAL A 98 12.63 11.60 -3.90
N LYS A 99 11.72 11.69 -2.92
CA LYS A 99 11.72 12.74 -1.91
C LYS A 99 13.06 12.83 -1.16
N ALA A 100 13.54 11.71 -0.63
CA ALA A 100 14.82 11.65 0.06
C ALA A 100 16.00 12.09 -0.82
N ASN A 101 15.95 11.78 -2.12
CA ASN A 101 16.98 12.23 -3.07
C ASN A 101 16.90 13.74 -3.33
N GLN A 102 15.69 14.32 -3.41
CA GLN A 102 15.54 15.77 -3.55
C GLN A 102 16.02 16.53 -2.31
N GLU A 103 15.76 16.03 -1.11
CA GLU A 103 16.27 16.61 0.14
C GLU A 103 17.81 16.64 0.14
N LYS A 104 18.47 15.55 -0.27
CA LYS A 104 19.94 15.50 -0.42
C LYS A 104 20.46 16.51 -1.45
N LEU A 105 19.73 16.74 -2.55
CA LEU A 105 20.12 17.74 -3.55
C LEU A 105 20.04 19.16 -2.98
N GLN A 106 19.00 19.47 -2.20
CA GLN A 106 18.83 20.76 -1.53
C GLN A 106 19.92 21.00 -0.48
N GLU A 107 20.27 19.99 0.32
CA GLU A 107 21.37 20.11 1.28
C GLU A 107 22.72 20.36 0.57
N ARG A 108 22.94 19.70 -0.57
CA ARG A 108 24.16 19.89 -1.37
C ARG A 108 24.23 21.29 -1.97
N SER A 109 23.13 21.84 -2.48
CA SER A 109 23.14 23.19 -3.04
C SER A 109 23.47 24.23 -1.97
N GLN A 110 22.91 24.09 -0.76
CA GLN A 110 23.18 25.02 0.35
C GLN A 110 24.63 24.99 0.85
N ARG A 111 25.35 23.87 0.69
CA ARG A 111 26.77 23.77 1.09
C ARG A 111 27.72 24.46 0.10
N VAL A 112 27.32 24.70 -1.14
CA VAL A 112 28.17 25.31 -2.18
C VAL A 112 28.21 26.84 -2.05
N ASP A 113 27.16 27.46 -1.51
CA ASP A 113 27.07 28.92 -1.35
C ASP A 113 27.90 29.48 -0.17
N GLY A 114 28.50 28.62 0.66
CA GLY A 114 29.25 29.00 1.86
C GLY A 114 30.78 29.08 1.71
N HIS A 115 31.36 28.78 0.53
CA HIS A 115 32.82 28.72 0.33
C HIS A 115 33.39 29.78 -0.64
N GLY A 116 32.59 30.80 -0.99
CA GLY A 116 32.93 31.83 -1.98
C GLY A 116 32.99 33.26 -1.46
N LYS A 117 33.56 33.52 -0.26
CA LYS A 117 34.03 34.86 0.13
C LYS A 117 35.33 34.77 0.89
N GLY A 118 36.42 34.89 0.15
CA GLY A 118 37.77 34.96 0.68
C GLY A 118 38.78 35.01 -0.46
N ILE A 119 38.93 36.20 -1.06
CA ILE A 119 40.16 36.89 -1.45
C ILE A 119 39.75 38.36 -1.66
#